data_AF-A0A7K4JTE1-F1
#
_entry.id   AF-A0A7K4JTE1-F1
#
_cell.length_a   1.000
_cell.length_b   1.000
_cell.length_c   1.000
_cell.angle_alpha   90.00
_cell.angle_beta   90.00
_cell.angle_gamma   90.00
#
_symmetry.space_group_name_H-M   'P 1'
#
loop_
_entity.id
_entity.type
_entity.pdbx_description
1 polymer ?
#
loop_
_entity_poly.entity_id
_entity_poly.type
_entity_poly.pdbx_seq_one_letter_code
_entity_poly.pdbx_strand_id
1 'polypeptide(L)'
;RGHDLIWLDEVNCTGSEDSLLHCPASAWGHNNCFHGEDAGVICSDNLEGDQIRLVNYSSRCAGRVEVFHNKQWGTICDDNWDLLDAEVVCRQLDCGRALSAPGWAQFGRGNGIIWMDETNCTGKETTLSTCRARQWGINNCYHGEDAGVVCS
;
A
#
# COMPACT_ATOMS: atom_id res chain seq x y z
N ARG A 1 -18.08 11.73 -1.39
CA ARG A 1 -19.32 12.52 -1.27
C ARG A 1 -20.23 11.78 -0.30
N GLY A 2 -20.31 12.31 0.92
CA GLY A 2 -21.21 11.82 1.94
C GLY A 2 -22.67 11.99 1.53
N HIS A 3 -23.54 11.41 2.34
CA HIS A 3 -24.99 11.44 2.19
C HIS A 3 -25.70 11.73 3.54
N ASP A 4 -24.92 11.93 4.60
CA ASP A 4 -25.35 12.06 5.99
C ASP A 4 -25.19 13.50 6.49
N LEU A 5 -25.40 13.73 7.79
CA LEU A 5 -25.24 15.07 8.36
C LEU A 5 -23.79 15.56 8.28
N ILE A 6 -23.61 16.83 7.91
CA ILE A 6 -22.34 17.55 8.02
C ILE A 6 -22.25 18.10 9.44
N TRP A 7 -21.23 17.70 10.19
CA TRP A 7 -21.12 18.00 11.62
C TRP A 7 -20.25 19.19 11.96
N LEU A 8 -19.16 19.39 11.21
CA LEU A 8 -18.14 20.39 11.46
C LEU A 8 -18.01 21.30 10.25
N ASP A 9 -17.81 22.59 10.53
CA ASP A 9 -17.59 23.66 9.56
C ASP A 9 -16.61 24.68 10.18
N GLU A 10 -15.87 25.38 9.32
CA GLU A 10 -14.85 26.37 9.70
C GLU A 10 -13.83 25.85 10.74
N VAL A 11 -13.41 24.59 10.61
CA VAL A 11 -12.42 23.98 11.51
C VAL A 11 -11.07 24.70 11.38
N ASN A 12 -10.59 25.31 12.46
CA ASN A 12 -9.38 26.13 12.50
C ASN A 12 -8.45 25.71 13.66
N CYS A 13 -7.85 24.53 13.53
CA CYS A 13 -6.91 23.99 14.51
C CYS A 13 -5.63 24.84 14.61
N THR A 14 -5.04 24.91 15.80
CA THR A 14 -3.70 25.48 16.03
C THR A 14 -2.58 24.53 15.61
N GLY A 15 -2.88 23.23 15.53
CA GLY A 15 -1.94 22.16 15.21
C GLY A 15 -1.35 21.47 16.45
N SER A 16 -1.84 21.78 17.64
CA SER A 16 -1.41 21.18 18.92
C SER A 16 -2.49 20.32 19.58
N GLU A 17 -3.69 20.34 19.03
CA GLU A 17 -4.81 19.52 19.44
C GLU A 17 -4.54 18.04 19.13
N ASP A 18 -5.00 17.16 20.01
CA ASP A 18 -4.93 15.69 19.84
C ASP A 18 -6.12 15.12 19.07
N SER A 19 -7.12 15.94 18.78
CA SER A 19 -8.36 15.56 18.09
C SER A 19 -9.00 16.74 17.38
N LEU A 20 -9.63 16.50 16.23
CA LEU A 20 -10.44 17.49 15.51
C LEU A 20 -11.59 18.04 16.34
N LEU A 21 -12.07 17.31 17.34
CA LEU A 21 -13.14 17.75 18.24
C LEU A 21 -12.69 18.88 19.19
N HIS A 22 -11.38 19.04 19.38
CA HIS A 22 -10.80 20.07 20.23
C HIS A 22 -10.38 21.32 19.45
N CYS A 23 -10.50 21.31 18.12
CA CYS A 23 -10.22 22.48 17.32
C CYS A 23 -11.35 23.51 17.43
N PRO A 24 -11.03 24.82 17.43
CA PRO A 24 -12.03 25.86 17.19
C PRO A 24 -12.78 25.57 15.87
N ALA A 25 -14.11 25.56 15.94
CA ALA A 25 -15.00 25.30 14.79
C ALA A 25 -16.36 25.97 15.04
N SER A 26 -17.20 26.01 14.02
CA SER A 26 -18.61 26.37 14.17
C SER A 26 -19.35 25.38 15.08
N ALA A 27 -20.48 25.81 15.65
CA ALA A 27 -21.32 24.96 16.48
C ALA A 27 -21.73 23.67 15.74
N TRP A 28 -21.78 22.55 16.45
CA TRP A 28 -22.04 21.24 15.87
C TRP A 28 -23.35 21.18 15.12
N GLY A 29 -23.29 20.70 13.87
CA GLY A 29 -24.44 20.62 12.98
C GLY A 29 -24.94 21.97 12.47
N HIS A 30 -24.28 23.08 12.82
CA HIS A 30 -24.56 24.39 12.26
C HIS A 30 -23.50 24.73 11.21
N ASN A 31 -23.87 24.50 9.95
CA ASN A 31 -23.03 24.73 8.78
C ASN A 31 -23.87 25.21 7.61
N ASN A 32 -23.22 25.80 6.61
CA ASN A 32 -23.84 26.14 5.32
C ASN A 32 -23.32 25.26 4.17
N CYS A 33 -22.57 24.20 4.50
CA CYS A 33 -21.91 23.34 3.54
C CYS A 33 -22.88 22.39 2.84
N PHE A 34 -22.46 21.87 1.69
CA PHE A 34 -23.03 20.69 1.04
C PHE A 34 -21.96 19.63 0.79
N HIS A 35 -22.34 18.38 0.52
CA HIS A 35 -21.36 17.28 0.34
C HIS A 35 -20.37 17.43 -0.83
N GLY A 36 -20.47 18.49 -1.64
CA GLY A 36 -19.40 18.84 -2.56
C GLY A 36 -18.21 19.51 -1.88
N GLU A 37 -18.35 19.90 -0.62
CA GLU A 37 -17.36 20.57 0.23
C GLU A 37 -16.82 19.65 1.33
N ASP A 38 -17.15 18.35 1.29
CA ASP A 38 -16.62 17.37 2.25
C ASP A 38 -15.09 17.38 2.20
N ALA A 39 -14.45 17.75 3.31
CA ALA A 39 -13.01 17.77 3.43
C ALA A 39 -12.43 16.35 3.52
N GLY A 40 -11.27 16.16 2.89
CA GLY A 40 -10.49 14.92 2.98
C GLY A 40 -9.03 15.24 3.24
N VAL A 41 -8.32 14.31 3.87
CA VAL A 41 -6.88 14.42 4.13
C VAL A 41 -6.15 13.24 3.53
N ILE A 42 -4.92 13.49 3.08
CA ILE A 42 -3.95 12.44 2.78
C ILE A 42 -2.85 12.59 3.82
N CYS A 43 -2.76 11.61 4.71
CA CYS A 43 -1.71 11.58 5.73
C CYS A 43 -0.42 11.04 5.11
N SER A 44 0.73 11.60 5.51
CA SER A 44 1.99 10.91 5.40
C SER A 44 2.03 9.88 6.52
N ASP A 45 1.50 8.70 6.28
CA ASP A 45 1.74 7.62 7.21
C ASP A 45 3.25 7.34 7.21
N ASN A 46 3.87 7.16 8.38
CA ASN A 46 5.28 6.74 8.51
C ASN A 46 5.44 5.26 8.08
N LEU A 47 5.00 4.95 6.86
CA LEU A 47 4.91 3.64 6.23
C LEU A 47 5.95 3.53 5.11
N GLU A 48 7.18 4.00 5.34
CA GLU A 48 8.28 3.73 4.39
C GLU A 48 8.48 2.20 4.34
N GLY A 49 7.95 1.55 3.30
CA GLY A 49 7.96 0.09 3.12
C GLY A 49 6.60 -0.61 3.24
N ASP A 50 5.57 0.00 3.84
CA ASP A 50 4.28 -0.71 4.03
C ASP A 50 3.26 -0.48 2.91
N GLN A 51 3.58 0.38 1.94
CA GLN A 51 2.74 0.57 0.77
C GLN A 51 3.16 -0.38 -0.36
N ILE A 52 2.22 -1.20 -0.79
CA ILE A 52 2.35 -2.08 -1.93
C ILE A 52 1.21 -1.86 -2.93
N ARG A 53 1.47 -2.16 -4.20
CA ARG A 53 0.45 -2.15 -5.26
C ARG A 53 0.65 -3.29 -6.23
N LEU A 54 -0.43 -3.70 -6.88
CA LEU A 54 -0.39 -4.65 -7.99
C LEU A 54 -0.60 -3.92 -9.31
N VAL A 55 0.30 -4.18 -10.26
CA VAL A 55 0.33 -3.50 -11.56
C VAL A 55 0.14 -4.51 -12.69
N ASN A 56 -0.38 -4.04 -13.83
CA ASN A 56 -0.53 -4.80 -15.08
C ASN A 56 -1.49 -6.00 -15.01
N TYR A 57 -2.65 -5.80 -14.39
CA TYR A 57 -3.78 -6.72 -14.54
C TYR A 57 -5.12 -6.00 -14.39
N SER A 58 -6.20 -6.59 -14.87
CA SER A 58 -7.55 -5.98 -14.80
C SER A 58 -8.19 -6.08 -13.41
N SER A 59 -7.75 -7.03 -12.57
CA SER A 59 -8.19 -7.17 -11.17
C SER A 59 -7.24 -6.45 -10.23
N ARG A 60 -7.79 -5.87 -9.16
CA ARG A 60 -7.01 -5.28 -8.06
C ARG A 60 -6.20 -6.32 -7.25
N CYS A 61 -6.52 -7.60 -7.41
CA CYS A 61 -6.00 -8.72 -6.61
C CYS A 61 -5.07 -9.65 -7.39
N ALA A 62 -4.55 -9.20 -8.53
CA ALA A 62 -3.49 -9.90 -9.24
C ALA A 62 -2.61 -8.90 -9.99
N GLY A 63 -1.34 -9.22 -10.20
CA GLY A 63 -0.42 -8.34 -10.92
C GLY A 63 1.02 -8.46 -10.45
N ARG A 64 1.91 -7.69 -11.07
CA ARG A 64 3.30 -7.49 -10.61
C ARG A 64 3.26 -6.74 -9.28
N VAL A 65 4.04 -7.20 -8.31
CA VAL A 65 4.13 -6.55 -7.00
C VAL A 65 5.14 -5.40 -7.08
N GLU A 66 4.71 -4.22 -6.64
CA GLU A 66 5.59 -3.08 -6.45
C GLU A 66 5.45 -2.56 -5.02
N VAL A 67 6.57 -2.13 -4.43
CA VAL A 67 6.67 -1.59 -3.08
C VAL A 67 7.17 -0.15 -3.11
N PHE A 68 6.63 0.70 -2.24
CA PHE A 68 7.06 2.08 -2.10
C PHE A 68 8.06 2.21 -0.95
N HIS A 69 9.30 2.53 -1.31
CA HIS A 69 10.37 2.72 -0.35
C HIS A 69 11.22 3.92 -0.77
N ASN A 70 11.70 4.71 0.20
CA ASN A 70 12.49 5.92 -0.03
C ASN A 70 11.89 6.85 -1.12
N LYS A 71 10.58 7.09 -1.02
CA LYS A 71 9.79 7.94 -1.93
C LYS A 71 9.72 7.49 -3.40
N GLN A 72 10.05 6.23 -3.69
CA GLN A 72 10.03 5.68 -5.04
C GLN A 72 9.40 4.28 -5.09
N TRP A 73 8.59 4.04 -6.12
CA TRP A 73 8.10 2.70 -6.44
C TRP A 73 9.20 1.86 -7.07
N GLY A 74 9.33 0.62 -6.63
CA GLY A 74 10.23 -0.37 -7.21
C GLY A 74 9.63 -1.76 -7.19
N THR A 75 10.21 -2.67 -7.95
CA THR A 75 9.76 -4.06 -8.08
C THR A 75 10.43 -4.98 -7.06
N ILE A 76 10.05 -6.24 -7.08
CA ILE A 76 10.54 -7.30 -6.20
C ILE A 76 11.10 -8.41 -7.09
N CYS A 77 12.29 -8.93 -6.77
CA CYS A 77 12.87 -10.08 -7.45
C CYS A 77 12.13 -11.38 -7.07
N ASP A 78 12.02 -12.31 -8.02
CA ASP A 78 11.38 -13.61 -7.84
C ASP A 78 12.29 -14.69 -7.23
N ASP A 79 13.56 -14.37 -6.95
CA ASP A 79 14.45 -15.23 -6.18
C ASP A 79 13.86 -15.50 -4.78
N ASN A 80 13.64 -16.78 -4.46
CA ASN A 80 12.89 -17.30 -3.31
C ASN A 80 11.42 -16.85 -3.18
N TRP A 81 10.85 -16.19 -4.17
CA TRP A 81 9.47 -15.74 -4.13
C TRP A 81 8.49 -16.91 -4.16
N ASP A 82 7.75 -17.10 -3.07
CA ASP A 82 6.87 -18.25 -2.88
C ASP A 82 5.44 -17.89 -2.45
N LEU A 83 4.63 -18.93 -2.18
CA LEU A 83 3.23 -18.75 -1.83
C LEU A 83 3.04 -18.10 -0.44
N LEU A 84 4.00 -18.20 0.47
CA LEU A 84 3.95 -17.54 1.77
C LEU A 84 4.19 -16.03 1.60
N ASP A 85 5.09 -15.63 0.71
CA ASP A 85 5.26 -14.22 0.36
C ASP A 85 3.99 -13.65 -0.27
N ALA A 86 3.41 -14.39 -1.22
CA ALA A 86 2.15 -14.02 -1.83
C ALA A 86 1.00 -13.95 -0.81
N GLU A 87 0.97 -14.82 0.22
CA GLU A 87 -0.06 -14.79 1.27
C GLU A 87 0.02 -13.48 2.07
N VAL A 88 1.23 -13.00 2.37
CA VAL A 88 1.43 -11.70 3.02
C VAL A 88 0.92 -10.57 2.14
N VAL A 89 1.27 -10.57 0.85
CA VAL A 89 0.79 -9.56 -0.13
C VAL A 89 -0.74 -9.55 -0.22
N CYS A 90 -1.35 -10.72 -0.44
CA CYS A 90 -2.80 -10.85 -0.61
C CYS A 90 -3.56 -10.42 0.64
N ARG A 91 -3.03 -10.73 1.83
CA ARG A 91 -3.60 -10.28 3.10
C ARG A 91 -3.42 -8.78 3.32
N GLN A 92 -2.24 -8.23 3.03
CA GLN A 92 -1.93 -6.81 3.18
C GLN A 92 -2.82 -5.94 2.26
N LEU A 93 -3.22 -6.45 1.09
CA LEU A 93 -4.12 -5.79 0.15
C LEU A 93 -5.61 -6.07 0.37
N ASP A 94 -5.96 -6.86 1.38
CA ASP A 94 -7.33 -7.31 1.63
C ASP A 94 -7.98 -7.95 0.38
N CYS A 95 -7.24 -8.90 -0.19
CA CYS A 95 -7.58 -9.66 -1.39
C CYS A 95 -7.78 -11.16 -1.09
N GLY A 96 -7.97 -11.51 0.18
CA GLY A 96 -8.13 -12.89 0.62
C GLY A 96 -6.82 -13.68 0.60
N ARG A 97 -6.85 -14.92 0.07
CA ARG A 97 -5.71 -15.85 0.13
C ARG A 97 -4.90 -15.84 -1.15
N ALA A 98 -3.62 -16.20 -1.06
CA ALA A 98 -2.78 -16.41 -2.23
C ALA A 98 -3.19 -17.66 -2.99
N LEU A 99 -3.40 -17.50 -4.30
CA LEU A 99 -3.61 -18.59 -5.25
C LEU A 99 -2.32 -18.94 -5.99
N SER A 100 -1.46 -17.96 -6.26
CA SER A 100 -0.15 -18.20 -6.88
C SER A 100 0.84 -17.05 -6.64
N ALA A 101 2.14 -17.37 -6.75
CA ALA A 101 3.27 -16.47 -6.65
C ALA A 101 4.09 -16.50 -7.96
N PRO A 102 3.58 -15.95 -9.07
CA PRO A 102 4.27 -15.99 -10.36
C PRO A 102 5.54 -15.14 -10.37
N GLY A 103 6.62 -15.69 -10.91
CA GLY A 103 7.85 -14.98 -11.20
C GLY A 103 7.99 -14.61 -12.69
N TRP A 104 9.23 -14.44 -13.14
CA TRP A 104 9.63 -14.30 -14.55
C TRP A 104 8.90 -13.18 -15.29
N ALA A 105 8.54 -12.12 -14.55
CA ALA A 105 7.78 -10.99 -15.05
C ALA A 105 6.51 -11.40 -15.82
N GLN A 106 5.76 -12.39 -15.33
CA GLN A 106 4.53 -12.88 -15.97
C GLN A 106 3.48 -11.78 -16.19
N PHE A 107 3.44 -10.77 -15.32
CA PHE A 107 2.60 -9.57 -15.46
C PHE A 107 3.32 -8.42 -16.20
N GLY A 108 4.36 -8.75 -16.97
CA GLY A 108 5.24 -7.81 -17.63
C GLY A 108 6.30 -7.22 -16.71
N ARG A 109 7.38 -6.76 -17.34
CA ARG A 109 8.54 -6.15 -16.69
C ARG A 109 8.17 -4.78 -16.11
N GLY A 110 8.64 -4.51 -14.91
CA GLY A 110 8.69 -3.16 -14.36
C GLY A 110 9.87 -2.37 -14.90
N ASN A 111 10.18 -1.28 -14.20
CA ASN A 111 11.29 -0.40 -14.52
C ASN A 111 11.86 0.21 -13.23
N GLY A 112 13.06 0.79 -13.34
CA GLY A 112 13.69 1.50 -12.24
C GLY A 112 14.39 0.55 -11.26
N ILE A 113 14.11 0.74 -9.97
CA ILE A 113 14.80 0.03 -8.89
C ILE A 113 14.07 -1.26 -8.52
N ILE A 114 14.83 -2.31 -8.24
CA ILE A 114 14.33 -3.54 -7.61
C ILE A 114 14.64 -3.40 -6.12
N TRP A 115 13.60 -3.28 -5.31
CA TRP A 115 13.72 -2.93 -3.89
C TRP A 115 14.01 -4.14 -3.02
N MET A 116 13.40 -5.29 -3.31
CA MET A 116 13.47 -6.48 -2.48
C MET A 116 13.99 -7.67 -3.29
N ASP A 117 14.82 -8.47 -2.65
CA ASP A 117 15.47 -9.67 -3.19
C ASP A 117 15.62 -10.71 -2.09
N GLU A 118 15.50 -11.99 -2.46
CA GLU A 118 15.45 -13.15 -1.58
C GLU A 118 14.47 -12.98 -0.43
N THR A 119 13.26 -12.54 -0.79
CA THR A 119 12.13 -12.41 0.14
C THR A 119 11.78 -13.80 0.68
N ASN A 120 11.60 -13.89 1.99
CA ASN A 120 11.36 -15.15 2.68
C ASN A 120 10.47 -14.88 3.89
N CYS A 121 9.18 -14.68 3.61
CA CYS A 121 8.13 -14.54 4.59
C CYS A 121 7.82 -15.89 5.26
N THR A 122 7.37 -15.83 6.51
CA THR A 122 6.77 -16.97 7.21
C THR A 122 5.28 -17.14 6.91
N GLY A 123 4.68 -16.18 6.20
CA GLY A 123 3.24 -16.09 5.90
C GLY A 123 2.43 -15.44 7.02
N LYS A 124 3.09 -14.97 8.09
CA LYS A 124 2.43 -14.38 9.28
C LYS A 124 2.65 -12.89 9.42
N GLU A 125 3.58 -12.33 8.65
CA GLU A 125 3.93 -10.92 8.57
C GLU A 125 2.74 -10.08 8.12
N THR A 126 2.48 -8.97 8.82
CA THR A 126 1.38 -8.06 8.47
C THR A 126 1.65 -7.28 7.21
N THR A 127 2.92 -6.98 6.94
CA THR A 127 3.37 -6.23 5.76
C THR A 127 4.60 -6.89 5.14
N LEU A 128 4.70 -6.83 3.82
CA LEU A 128 5.78 -7.44 3.06
C LEU A 128 7.17 -6.93 3.47
N SER A 129 7.29 -5.64 3.81
CA SER A 129 8.50 -4.99 4.33
C SER A 129 9.07 -5.62 5.60
N THR A 130 8.24 -6.33 6.38
CA THR A 130 8.67 -7.00 7.62
C THR A 130 9.17 -8.42 7.40
N CYS A 131 9.00 -8.96 6.19
CA CYS A 131 9.58 -10.25 5.84
C CYS A 131 11.10 -10.18 5.81
N ARG A 132 11.74 -11.32 6.06
CA ARG A 132 13.18 -11.42 5.89
C ARG A 132 13.51 -11.29 4.40
N ALA A 133 14.41 -10.39 4.06
CA ALA A 133 14.92 -10.19 2.71
C ALA A 133 16.37 -9.71 2.78
N ARG A 134 17.03 -9.53 1.63
CA ARG A 134 18.28 -8.77 1.54
C ARG A 134 18.05 -7.29 1.88
N GLN A 135 19.14 -6.55 2.04
CA GLN A 135 19.07 -5.10 2.25
C GLN A 135 18.37 -4.43 1.07
N TRP A 136 17.51 -3.44 1.36
CA TRP A 136 16.75 -2.70 0.35
C TRP A 136 17.64 -2.20 -0.79
N GLY A 137 17.23 -2.50 -2.03
CA GLY A 137 17.93 -2.09 -3.25
C GLY A 137 19.18 -2.91 -3.58
N ILE A 138 19.61 -3.86 -2.73
CA ILE A 138 20.71 -4.78 -3.01
C ILE A 138 20.14 -6.06 -3.60
N ASN A 139 20.37 -6.27 -4.88
CA ASN A 139 19.92 -7.45 -5.63
C ASN A 139 20.88 -7.76 -6.78
N ASN A 140 20.77 -8.96 -7.34
CA ASN A 140 21.47 -9.37 -8.56
C ASN A 140 20.51 -9.64 -9.73
N CYS A 141 19.30 -9.11 -9.64
CA CYS A 141 18.21 -9.40 -10.56
C CYS A 141 18.08 -8.34 -11.66
N TYR A 142 17.35 -8.68 -12.70
CA TYR A 142 16.88 -7.74 -13.72
C TYR A 142 15.35 -7.82 -13.83
N HIS A 143 14.69 -6.86 -14.47
CA HIS A 143 13.22 -6.83 -14.54
C HIS A 143 12.56 -8.01 -15.30
N GLY A 144 13.35 -8.97 -15.82
CA GLY A 144 12.79 -10.25 -16.26
C GLY A 144 12.43 -11.18 -15.10
N GLU A 145 12.89 -10.87 -13.89
CA GLU A 145 12.72 -11.62 -12.64
C GLU A 145 11.73 -10.90 -11.71
N ASP A 146 10.91 -9.98 -12.23
CA ASP A 146 9.94 -9.27 -11.39
C ASP A 146 8.82 -10.21 -10.93
N ALA A 147 8.61 -10.25 -9.62
CA ALA A 147 7.61 -11.07 -8.96
C ALA A 147 6.18 -10.50 -9.07
N GLY A 148 5.20 -11.40 -9.06
CA GLY A 148 3.77 -11.11 -9.08
C GLY A 148 2.99 -11.99 -8.10
N VAL A 149 1.70 -11.70 -7.99
CA VAL A 149 0.75 -12.49 -7.20
C VAL A 149 -0.58 -12.66 -7.92
N VAL A 150 -1.30 -13.71 -7.55
CA VAL A 150 -2.74 -13.85 -7.80
C VAL A 150 -3.40 -14.23 -6.49
N CYS A 151 -4.40 -13.47 -6.07
CA CYS A 151 -5.21 -13.71 -4.88
C CYS A 151 -6.62 -14.18 -5.25
N SER A 152 -7.42 -14.57 -4.23
CA SER A 152 -8.80 -15.06 -4.36
C SER A 152 -9.85 -14.01 -4.73
#